data_AF-A0A928K7C5-F1
#
_entry.id   AF-A0A928K7C5-F1
#
_cell.length_a   1.000
_cell.length_b   1.000
_cell.length_c   1.000
_cell.angle_alpha   90.00
_cell.angle_beta   90.00
_cell.angle_gamma   90.00
#
_symmetry.space_group_name_H-M   'P 1'
#
loop_
_entity.id
_entity.type
_entity.pdbx_description
1 polymer ?
#
loop_
_entity_poly.entity_id
_entity_poly.type
_entity_poly.pdbx_seq_one_letter_code
_entity_poly.pdbx_strand_id
1 'polypeptide(L)'
;MKNYNHALLVMEKQDYPAEAREVIIRTEEKIINNEQANKIYESMYRAYWVKKKNFGEFSDKSKALAEMIDESVHTVNLVLLINCTKPLLAAYKKEGISEDIYWNTIIDLKVKMLECKENRDIWGTFVEGWFRAFYTLERFGLGRLQFELSDFGEEFYEENGIFIKEDEFVLGMHIPSHLGPLTYEARLDSYKKAFEMFKDRFGGKYIAVCCGSWLLYPDNLNILPEKSNAADFILDFQPLDIRQTYDFGDGWRIFGEGKSSLRPKELPRNTSMQKAFAEWFDKGKKAGSAYCILIFDGEKIVTRCDRETYRNKYGY
;
A
#
# COMPACT_ATOMS: atom_id res chain seq x y z
N MET A 1 -21.60 10.38 17.71
CA MET A 1 -21.89 11.66 17.00
C MET A 1 -20.68 12.53 16.65
N LYS A 2 -19.63 12.69 17.48
CA LYS A 2 -18.59 13.72 17.23
C LYS A 2 -17.85 13.62 15.87
N ASN A 3 -17.80 12.43 15.25
CA ASN A 3 -17.09 12.21 13.98
C ASN A 3 -18.00 11.75 12.82
N TYR A 4 -19.31 11.51 13.06
CA TYR A 4 -20.25 10.92 12.10
C TYR A 4 -20.31 11.68 10.76
N ASN A 5 -20.48 13.01 10.83
CA ASN A 5 -20.53 13.85 9.62
C ASN A 5 -19.23 13.84 8.82
N HIS A 6 -18.08 13.61 9.45
CA HIS A 6 -16.80 13.52 8.75
C HIS A 6 -16.62 12.16 8.07
N ALA A 7 -17.06 11.08 8.72
CA ALA A 7 -17.07 9.75 8.12
C ALA A 7 -17.90 9.72 6.82
N LEU A 8 -19.11 10.33 6.84
CA LEU A 8 -19.94 10.50 5.65
C LEU A 8 -19.22 11.27 4.54
N LEU A 9 -18.61 12.42 4.88
CA LEU A 9 -17.84 13.22 3.92
C LEU A 9 -16.71 12.42 3.28
N VAL A 10 -15.97 11.61 4.06
CA VAL A 10 -14.89 10.75 3.52
C VAL A 10 -15.46 9.78 2.50
N MET A 11 -16.54 9.08 2.85
CA MET A 11 -17.15 8.07 1.98
C MET A 11 -17.73 8.68 0.70
N GLU A 12 -18.33 9.87 0.78
CA GLU A 12 -18.85 10.60 -0.37
C GLU A 12 -17.72 11.13 -1.27
N LYS A 13 -16.75 11.84 -0.70
CA LYS A 13 -15.66 12.47 -1.45
C LYS A 13 -14.75 11.46 -2.17
N GLN A 14 -14.68 10.24 -1.65
CA GLN A 14 -13.85 9.17 -2.20
C GLN A 14 -14.66 8.12 -2.97
N ASP A 15 -15.94 8.36 -3.24
CA ASP A 15 -16.80 7.48 -4.03
C ASP A 15 -16.85 6.04 -3.50
N TYR A 16 -17.12 5.86 -2.20
CA TYR A 16 -17.30 4.52 -1.64
C TYR A 16 -18.54 3.86 -2.26
N PRO A 17 -18.50 2.53 -2.54
CA PRO A 17 -19.66 1.79 -3.04
C PRO A 17 -20.89 1.96 -2.13
N ALA A 18 -22.09 2.03 -2.71
CA ALA A 18 -23.33 2.25 -1.95
C ALA A 18 -23.52 1.21 -0.83
N GLU A 19 -23.38 -0.07 -1.14
CA GLU A 19 -23.47 -1.17 -0.16
C GLU A 19 -22.46 -1.03 0.98
N ALA A 20 -21.23 -0.58 0.67
CA ALA A 20 -20.21 -0.38 1.69
C ALA A 20 -20.61 0.75 2.65
N ARG A 21 -21.13 1.87 2.12
CA ARG A 21 -21.62 3.00 2.92
C ARG A 21 -22.75 2.55 3.85
N GLU A 22 -23.71 1.79 3.33
CA GLU A 22 -24.81 1.24 4.13
C GLU A 22 -24.33 0.35 5.28
N VAL A 23 -23.37 -0.55 5.00
CA VAL A 23 -22.80 -1.43 6.03
C VAL A 23 -22.04 -0.63 7.09
N ILE A 24 -21.25 0.36 6.70
CA ILE A 24 -20.49 1.23 7.62
C ILE A 24 -21.46 2.02 8.51
N ILE A 25 -22.48 2.66 7.93
CA ILE A 25 -23.49 3.44 8.68
C ILE A 25 -24.26 2.54 9.64
N ARG A 26 -24.77 1.39 9.17
CA ARG A 26 -25.49 0.42 10.02
C ARG A 26 -24.62 -0.06 11.18
N THR A 27 -23.33 -0.28 10.94
CA THR A 27 -22.39 -0.70 12.00
C THR A 27 -22.22 0.40 13.03
N GLU A 28 -22.07 1.65 12.61
CA GLU A 28 -22.01 2.79 13.53
C GLU A 28 -23.30 2.93 14.35
N GLU A 29 -24.47 2.77 13.74
CA GLU A 29 -25.77 2.78 14.43
C GLU A 29 -25.88 1.66 15.46
N LYS A 30 -25.48 0.43 15.12
CA LYS A 30 -25.41 -0.70 16.07
C LYS A 30 -24.51 -0.38 17.27
N ILE A 31 -23.35 0.24 17.04
CA ILE A 31 -22.41 0.64 18.11
C ILE A 31 -23.04 1.73 19.00
N ILE A 32 -23.71 2.72 18.41
CA ILE A 32 -24.28 3.86 19.14
C ILE A 32 -25.52 3.44 19.95
N ASN A 33 -26.36 2.57 19.41
CA ASN A 33 -27.62 2.16 20.02
C ASN A 33 -27.45 1.08 21.10
N ASN A 34 -26.24 0.54 21.29
CA ASN A 34 -25.90 -0.37 22.37
C ASN A 34 -24.90 0.28 23.32
N GLU A 35 -25.32 0.61 24.55
CA GLU A 35 -24.50 1.33 25.53
C GLU A 35 -23.18 0.60 25.86
N GLN A 36 -23.22 -0.73 25.97
CA GLN A 36 -22.02 -1.53 26.27
C GLN A 36 -21.07 -1.56 25.07
N ALA A 37 -21.60 -1.74 23.85
CA ALA A 37 -20.84 -1.68 22.61
C ALA A 37 -20.16 -0.32 22.46
N ASN A 38 -20.89 0.77 22.74
CA ASN A 38 -20.37 2.13 22.69
C ASN A 38 -19.20 2.34 23.66
N LYS A 39 -19.30 1.83 24.90
CA LYS A 39 -18.20 1.90 25.89
C LYS A 39 -16.95 1.16 25.41
N ILE A 40 -17.11 -0.02 24.81
CA ILE A 40 -15.99 -0.79 24.24
C ILE A 40 -15.35 0.01 23.09
N TYR A 41 -16.18 0.50 22.17
CA TYR A 41 -15.74 1.30 21.02
C TYR A 41 -14.98 2.56 21.42
N GLU A 42 -15.49 3.35 22.37
CA GLU A 42 -14.80 4.54 22.89
C GLU A 42 -13.44 4.19 23.52
N SER A 43 -13.35 3.02 24.17
CA SER A 43 -12.08 2.53 24.70
C SER A 43 -11.09 2.14 23.60
N MET A 44 -11.57 1.58 22.48
CA MET A 44 -10.76 1.28 21.28
C MET A 44 -10.30 2.56 20.59
N TYR A 45 -11.21 3.53 20.40
CA TYR A 45 -10.89 4.86 19.87
C TYR A 45 -9.80 5.54 20.68
N ARG A 46 -9.91 5.53 22.01
CA ARG A 46 -8.85 6.08 22.88
C ARG A 46 -7.56 5.29 22.77
N ALA A 47 -7.61 3.96 22.68
CA ALA A 47 -6.41 3.14 22.51
C ALA A 47 -5.67 3.48 21.21
N TYR A 48 -6.39 3.50 20.09
CA TYR A 48 -5.81 3.75 18.78
C TYR A 48 -5.40 5.21 18.58
N TRP A 49 -6.33 6.15 18.73
CA TRP A 49 -6.05 7.55 18.39
C TRP A 49 -5.24 8.28 19.46
N VAL A 50 -5.64 8.16 20.73
CA VAL A 50 -5.05 8.94 21.83
C VAL A 50 -3.76 8.30 22.34
N LYS A 51 -3.78 6.98 22.56
CA LYS A 51 -2.63 6.23 23.09
C LYS A 51 -1.70 5.69 22.00
N LYS A 52 -2.05 5.86 20.72
CA LYS A 52 -1.26 5.40 19.57
C LYS A 52 -0.89 3.91 19.65
N LYS A 53 -1.79 3.10 20.22
CA LYS A 53 -1.62 1.65 20.34
C LYS A 53 -1.79 0.97 18.99
N ASN A 54 -1.08 -0.12 18.80
CA ASN A 54 -1.29 -1.04 17.70
C ASN A 54 -2.60 -1.80 17.85
N PHE A 55 -3.22 -2.18 16.72
CA PHE A 55 -4.44 -3.00 16.72
C PHE A 55 -4.27 -4.31 17.48
N GLY A 56 -3.10 -4.95 17.42
CA GLY A 56 -2.80 -6.15 18.19
C GLY A 56 -3.03 -5.99 19.70
N GLU A 57 -2.79 -4.79 20.25
CA GLU A 57 -2.90 -4.51 21.69
C GLU A 57 -4.35 -4.36 22.19
N PHE A 58 -5.33 -4.25 21.30
CA PHE A 58 -6.75 -4.17 21.65
C PHE A 58 -7.63 -5.08 20.78
N SER A 59 -7.03 -6.06 20.10
CA SER A 59 -7.74 -6.96 19.18
C SER A 59 -8.88 -7.75 19.84
N ASP A 60 -8.73 -8.13 21.11
CA ASP A 60 -9.80 -8.79 21.87
C ASP A 60 -11.02 -7.89 22.08
N LYS A 61 -10.81 -6.57 22.19
CA LYS A 61 -11.92 -5.61 22.24
C LYS A 61 -12.61 -5.48 20.90
N SER A 62 -11.86 -5.49 19.80
CA SER A 62 -12.46 -5.50 18.45
C SER A 62 -13.34 -6.74 18.26
N LYS A 63 -12.86 -7.92 18.67
CA LYS A 63 -13.62 -9.18 18.58
C LYS A 63 -14.86 -9.16 19.46
N ALA A 64 -14.72 -8.77 20.72
CA ALA A 64 -15.84 -8.68 21.66
C ALA A 64 -16.90 -7.67 21.21
N LEU A 65 -16.48 -6.54 20.64
CA LEU A 65 -17.40 -5.57 20.06
C LEU A 65 -18.14 -6.15 18.86
N ALA A 66 -17.41 -6.76 17.92
CA ALA A 66 -17.95 -7.38 16.71
C ALA A 66 -19.00 -8.45 17.02
N GLU A 67 -18.71 -9.35 17.96
CA GLU A 67 -19.64 -10.38 18.45
C GLU A 67 -20.89 -9.76 19.09
N MET A 68 -20.72 -8.73 19.92
CA MET A 68 -21.82 -8.06 20.63
C MET A 68 -22.84 -7.38 19.70
N ILE A 69 -22.41 -6.92 18.53
CA ILE A 69 -23.27 -6.24 17.56
C ILE A 69 -23.61 -7.11 16.33
N ASP A 70 -23.24 -8.39 16.35
CA ASP A 70 -23.39 -9.33 15.24
C ASP A 70 -22.89 -8.72 13.92
N GLU A 71 -21.59 -8.40 13.87
CA GLU A 71 -20.93 -7.76 12.73
C GLU A 71 -19.50 -8.30 12.58
N SER A 72 -18.90 -8.15 11.41
CA SER A 72 -17.51 -8.58 11.22
C SER A 72 -16.52 -7.70 11.97
N VAL A 73 -15.50 -8.32 12.58
CA VAL A 73 -14.36 -7.61 13.18
C VAL A 73 -13.64 -6.70 12.17
N HIS A 74 -13.63 -7.09 10.90
CA HIS A 74 -13.05 -6.31 9.81
C HIS A 74 -13.84 -5.01 9.56
N THR A 75 -15.17 -5.07 9.62
CA THR A 75 -16.05 -3.91 9.49
C THR A 75 -15.87 -2.99 10.70
N VAL A 76 -15.84 -3.53 11.92
CA VAL A 76 -15.63 -2.76 13.16
C VAL A 76 -14.28 -2.01 13.12
N ASN A 77 -13.20 -2.68 12.70
CA ASN A 77 -11.89 -2.06 12.57
C ASN A 77 -11.87 -0.96 11.49
N LEU A 78 -12.55 -1.17 10.35
CA LEU A 78 -12.68 -0.14 9.31
C LEU A 78 -13.44 1.09 9.82
N VAL A 79 -14.56 0.90 10.51
CA VAL A 79 -15.36 1.99 11.12
C VAL A 79 -14.50 2.80 12.09
N LEU A 80 -13.71 2.14 12.94
CA LEU A 80 -12.77 2.81 13.85
C LEU A 80 -11.78 3.69 13.07
N LEU A 81 -11.16 3.15 12.03
CA LEU A 81 -10.19 3.87 11.21
C LEU A 81 -10.84 5.10 10.54
N ILE A 82 -11.97 4.93 9.87
CA ILE A 82 -12.71 6.03 9.22
C ILE A 82 -13.03 7.12 10.24
N ASN A 83 -13.50 6.76 11.44
CA ASN A 83 -13.78 7.74 12.48
C ASN A 83 -12.55 8.47 13.01
N CYS A 84 -11.37 7.86 12.96
CA CYS A 84 -10.11 8.51 13.30
C CYS A 84 -9.58 9.43 12.19
N THR A 85 -10.17 9.46 11.00
CA THR A 85 -9.71 10.36 9.92
C THR A 85 -9.96 11.84 10.24
N LYS A 86 -10.99 12.17 11.02
CA LYS A 86 -11.27 13.55 11.43
C LYS A 86 -10.15 14.16 12.28
N PRO A 87 -9.72 13.55 13.40
CA PRO A 87 -8.61 14.09 14.16
C PRO A 87 -7.27 13.92 13.43
N LEU A 88 -7.15 12.99 12.48
CA LEU A 88 -6.00 12.93 11.55
C LEU A 88 -5.92 14.18 10.67
N LEU A 89 -7.02 14.67 10.11
CA LEU A 89 -7.06 15.93 9.35
C LEU A 89 -6.56 17.11 10.21
N ALA A 90 -6.95 17.14 11.48
CA ALA A 90 -6.47 18.16 12.42
C ALA A 90 -4.95 18.05 12.67
N ALA A 91 -4.41 16.82 12.73
CA ALA A 91 -2.97 16.59 12.85
C ALA A 91 -2.21 17.08 11.60
N TYR A 92 -2.71 16.79 10.39
CA TYR A 92 -2.12 17.33 9.15
C TYR A 92 -2.06 18.86 9.15
N LYS A 93 -3.18 19.52 9.52
CA LYS A 93 -3.24 20.99 9.61
C LYS A 93 -2.26 21.55 10.62
N LYS A 94 -2.05 20.86 11.75
CA LYS A 94 -1.10 21.26 12.78
C LYS A 94 0.35 21.19 12.29
N GLU A 95 0.70 20.14 11.55
CA GLU A 95 2.05 19.95 10.99
C GLU A 95 2.28 20.74 9.68
N GLY A 96 1.30 21.54 9.23
CA GLY A 96 1.41 22.32 7.99
C GLY A 96 1.37 21.49 6.71
N ILE A 97 0.92 20.23 6.79
CA ILE A 97 0.82 19.33 5.64
C ILE A 97 -0.49 19.62 4.89
N SER A 98 -0.43 19.71 3.56
CA SER A 98 -1.57 20.10 2.74
C SER A 98 -2.75 19.12 2.86
N GLU A 99 -3.96 19.65 2.77
CA GLU A 99 -5.18 18.86 2.82
C GLU A 99 -5.29 17.90 1.61
N ASP A 100 -4.68 18.22 0.48
CA ASP A 100 -4.62 17.33 -0.69
C ASP A 100 -3.81 16.06 -0.39
N ILE A 101 -2.68 16.17 0.31
CA ILE A 101 -1.91 14.99 0.75
C ILE A 101 -2.74 14.18 1.73
N TYR A 102 -3.48 14.81 2.66
CA TYR A 102 -4.39 14.11 3.55
C TYR A 102 -5.41 13.26 2.77
N TRP A 103 -6.13 13.87 1.82
CA TRP A 103 -7.16 13.17 1.05
C TRP A 103 -6.57 12.04 0.21
N ASN A 104 -5.41 12.26 -0.39
CA ASN A 104 -4.70 11.24 -1.15
C ASN A 104 -4.09 10.14 -0.26
N THR A 105 -3.84 10.43 1.00
CA THR A 105 -3.34 9.44 1.97
C THR A 105 -4.46 8.53 2.44
N ILE A 106 -5.60 9.09 2.86
CA ILE A 106 -6.69 8.31 3.43
C ILE A 106 -7.50 7.51 2.40
N ILE A 107 -7.27 7.72 1.09
CA ILE A 107 -7.88 6.90 0.03
C ILE A 107 -7.54 5.41 0.18
N ASP A 108 -6.43 5.09 0.85
CA ASP A 108 -6.03 3.71 1.10
C ASP A 108 -7.06 2.96 1.96
N LEU A 109 -7.87 3.64 2.77
CA LEU A 109 -9.00 3.02 3.47
C LEU A 109 -9.99 2.38 2.49
N LYS A 110 -10.32 3.09 1.40
CA LYS A 110 -11.17 2.56 0.33
C LYS A 110 -10.48 1.40 -0.37
N VAL A 111 -9.19 1.54 -0.68
CA VAL A 111 -8.40 0.49 -1.35
C VAL A 111 -8.42 -0.80 -0.53
N LYS A 112 -8.12 -0.73 0.76
CA LYS A 112 -8.11 -1.89 1.66
C LYS A 112 -9.50 -2.46 1.91
N MET A 113 -10.53 -1.62 1.85
CA MET A 113 -11.91 -2.07 1.88
C MET A 113 -12.31 -2.87 0.63
N LEU A 114 -11.92 -2.42 -0.56
CA LEU A 114 -12.13 -3.16 -1.80
C LEU A 114 -11.38 -4.49 -1.78
N GLU A 115 -10.11 -4.49 -1.37
CA GLU A 115 -9.34 -5.72 -1.18
C GLU A 115 -10.03 -6.66 -0.18
N CYS A 116 -10.58 -6.16 0.92
CA CYS A 116 -11.31 -6.98 1.89
C CYS A 116 -12.59 -7.57 1.31
N LYS A 117 -13.31 -6.82 0.46
CA LYS A 117 -14.50 -7.34 -0.24
C LYS A 117 -14.13 -8.45 -1.22
N GLU A 118 -13.06 -8.27 -1.99
CA GLU A 118 -12.64 -9.24 -3.00
C GLU A 118 -12.12 -10.55 -2.38
N ASN A 119 -11.39 -10.46 -1.27
CA ASN A 119 -10.73 -11.60 -0.65
C ASN A 119 -11.65 -12.30 0.38
N ARG A 120 -12.38 -11.53 1.19
CA ARG A 120 -13.17 -12.06 2.32
C ARG A 120 -14.68 -11.90 2.18
N ASP A 121 -15.16 -11.34 1.08
CA ASP A 121 -16.57 -10.98 0.87
C ASP A 121 -17.13 -10.02 1.94
N ILE A 122 -16.26 -9.25 2.60
CA ILE A 122 -16.62 -8.36 3.72
C ILE A 122 -16.26 -6.92 3.40
N TRP A 123 -17.20 -6.00 3.60
CA TRP A 123 -16.95 -4.55 3.61
C TRP A 123 -16.23 -4.12 4.90
N GLY A 124 -14.92 -4.35 4.96
CA GLY A 124 -14.10 -4.10 6.16
C GLY A 124 -12.61 -3.94 5.82
N THR A 125 -11.72 -4.17 6.77
CA THR A 125 -10.28 -4.34 6.48
C THR A 125 -9.70 -5.51 7.26
N PHE A 126 -8.84 -6.30 6.61
CA PHE A 126 -8.09 -7.38 7.25
C PHE A 126 -6.59 -7.07 7.44
N VAL A 127 -6.21 -5.83 7.13
CA VAL A 127 -4.85 -5.31 7.29
C VAL A 127 -4.88 -4.08 8.19
N GLU A 128 -5.70 -4.07 9.24
CA GLU A 128 -5.86 -2.92 10.12
C GLU A 128 -4.54 -2.38 10.71
N GLY A 129 -3.56 -3.26 10.94
CA GLY A 129 -2.21 -2.87 11.39
C GLY A 129 -1.43 -2.01 10.39
N TRP A 130 -1.72 -2.14 9.08
CA TRP A 130 -1.14 -1.33 8.01
C TRP A 130 -1.35 0.16 8.23
N PHE A 131 -2.48 0.53 8.83
CA PHE A 131 -2.88 1.92 8.98
C PHE A 131 -2.06 2.69 10.02
N ARG A 132 -1.31 2.02 10.91
CA ARG A 132 -0.54 2.68 11.98
C ARG A 132 0.27 3.86 11.44
N ALA A 133 1.10 3.62 10.41
CA ALA A 133 2.03 4.60 9.85
C ALA A 133 1.33 5.85 9.29
N PHE A 134 0.10 5.72 8.80
CA PHE A 134 -0.68 6.86 8.31
C PHE A 134 -1.22 7.72 9.44
N TYR A 135 -1.61 7.11 10.58
CA TYR A 135 -2.18 7.83 11.72
C TYR A 135 -1.12 8.36 12.71
N THR A 136 0.15 8.02 12.47
CA THR A 136 1.35 8.59 13.10
C THR A 136 2.08 9.61 12.23
N LEU A 137 1.58 9.90 11.01
CA LEU A 137 2.21 10.81 10.04
C LEU A 137 3.61 10.34 9.60
N GLU A 138 3.80 9.03 9.49
CA GLU A 138 5.04 8.40 9.02
C GLU A 138 4.93 8.01 7.54
N ARG A 139 3.71 7.70 7.06
CA ARG A 139 3.42 7.31 5.67
C ARG A 139 2.39 8.21 5.01
N PHE A 140 2.66 8.57 3.75
CA PHE A 140 1.85 9.52 2.97
C PHE A 140 1.52 8.96 1.59
N GLY A 141 0.29 9.18 1.13
CA GLY A 141 -0.09 9.00 -0.27
C GLY A 141 0.31 10.22 -1.09
N LEU A 142 1.22 10.06 -2.05
CA LEU A 142 1.74 11.12 -2.90
C LEU A 142 1.55 10.74 -4.37
N GLY A 143 0.49 11.26 -5.00
CA GLY A 143 0.05 10.81 -6.32
C GLY A 143 -0.46 9.38 -6.29
N ARG A 144 0.04 8.54 -7.19
CA ARG A 144 -0.34 7.13 -7.36
C ARG A 144 0.30 6.20 -6.32
N LEU A 145 1.35 6.65 -5.63
CA LEU A 145 2.20 5.83 -4.77
C LEU A 145 2.16 6.34 -3.32
N GLN A 146 2.68 5.53 -2.40
CA GLN A 146 2.82 5.88 -0.99
C GLN A 146 4.28 5.83 -0.59
N PHE A 147 4.68 6.75 0.29
CA PHE A 147 6.06 6.89 0.74
C PHE A 147 6.14 7.07 2.26
N GLU A 148 7.18 6.52 2.85
CA GLU A 148 7.56 6.72 4.25
C GLU A 148 9.09 6.76 4.38
N LEU A 149 9.62 7.35 5.45
CA LEU A 149 11.03 7.18 5.77
C LEU A 149 11.26 5.73 6.24
N SER A 150 12.35 5.13 5.77
CA SER A 150 12.73 3.77 6.09
C SER A 150 14.24 3.64 6.17
N ASP A 151 14.71 2.64 6.90
CA ASP A 151 16.13 2.30 6.94
C ASP A 151 16.56 1.72 5.58
N PHE A 152 17.81 1.97 5.16
CA PHE A 152 18.28 1.53 3.85
C PHE A 152 18.28 0.01 3.69
N GLY A 153 18.70 -0.73 4.71
CA GLY A 153 18.60 -2.20 4.77
C GLY A 153 19.64 -2.97 3.94
N GLU A 154 20.60 -2.28 3.33
CA GLU A 154 21.74 -2.85 2.60
C GLU A 154 23.05 -2.22 3.11
N GLU A 155 24.20 -2.88 2.95
CA GLU A 155 25.48 -2.38 3.47
C GLU A 155 25.86 -1.01 2.88
N PHE A 156 25.74 -0.87 1.56
CA PHE A 156 25.94 0.38 0.85
C PHE A 156 25.35 0.32 -0.57
N TYR A 157 25.16 1.49 -1.18
CA TYR A 157 24.93 1.67 -2.61
C TYR A 157 25.94 2.68 -3.15
N GLU A 158 26.58 2.35 -4.28
CA GLU A 158 27.52 3.25 -4.96
C GLU A 158 27.32 3.20 -6.48
N GLU A 159 26.67 4.22 -7.03
CA GLU A 159 26.55 4.37 -8.49
C GLU A 159 26.25 5.82 -8.87
N ASN A 160 26.66 6.25 -10.07
CA ASN A 160 26.42 7.61 -10.59
C ASN A 160 26.90 8.74 -9.66
N GLY A 161 27.97 8.48 -8.89
CA GLY A 161 28.51 9.44 -7.92
C GLY A 161 27.66 9.62 -6.66
N ILE A 162 26.68 8.73 -6.44
CA ILE A 162 25.83 8.68 -5.25
C ILE A 162 26.32 7.53 -4.38
N PHE A 163 26.54 7.82 -3.11
CA PHE A 163 26.93 6.87 -2.10
C PHE A 163 25.93 6.91 -0.95
N ILE A 164 25.33 5.77 -0.61
CA ILE A 164 24.37 5.61 0.49
C ILE A 164 24.91 4.51 1.40
N LYS A 165 24.93 4.75 2.71
CA LYS A 165 25.37 3.76 3.71
C LYS A 165 24.17 3.08 4.40
N GLU A 166 24.43 1.93 5.01
CA GLU A 166 23.46 1.18 5.82
C GLU A 166 22.69 2.03 6.86
N ASP A 167 23.36 2.98 7.49
CA ASP A 167 22.81 3.83 8.56
C ASP A 167 22.06 5.07 8.06
N GLU A 168 21.99 5.27 6.75
CA GLU A 168 21.24 6.38 6.14
C GLU A 168 19.78 6.01 5.86
N PHE A 169 18.90 7.01 5.91
CA PHE A 169 17.49 6.84 5.59
C PHE A 169 17.25 6.87 4.08
N VAL A 170 16.32 6.04 3.64
CA VAL A 170 15.71 6.08 2.31
C VAL A 170 14.20 6.30 2.43
N LEU A 171 13.51 6.43 1.29
CA LEU A 171 12.06 6.37 1.25
C LEU A 171 11.61 4.94 0.95
N GLY A 172 10.87 4.31 1.85
CA GLY A 172 10.10 3.11 1.55
C GLY A 172 8.92 3.45 0.66
N MET A 173 8.72 2.70 -0.42
CA MET A 173 7.62 2.93 -1.38
C MET A 173 6.63 1.78 -1.41
N HIS A 174 5.34 2.12 -1.49
CA HIS A 174 4.24 1.16 -1.61
C HIS A 174 3.29 1.48 -2.76
N ILE A 175 2.63 0.44 -3.27
CA ILE A 175 1.79 0.49 -4.47
C ILE A 175 0.37 0.08 -4.08
N PRO A 176 -0.54 1.04 -3.83
CA PRO A 176 -1.95 0.72 -3.60
C PRO A 176 -2.56 0.04 -4.81
N SER A 177 -3.41 -0.96 -4.58
CA SER A 177 -4.30 -1.49 -5.62
C SER A 177 -5.42 -0.48 -5.91
N HIS A 178 -6.26 -0.73 -6.92
CA HIS A 178 -7.49 0.03 -7.20
C HIS A 178 -7.35 1.55 -7.51
N LEU A 179 -6.15 2.14 -7.49
CA LEU A 179 -5.91 3.54 -7.85
C LEU A 179 -5.53 3.74 -9.33
N GLY A 180 -5.90 2.78 -10.20
CA GLY A 180 -5.62 2.83 -11.63
C GLY A 180 -4.20 2.36 -12.02
N PRO A 181 -3.83 2.48 -13.31
CA PRO A 181 -2.59 1.95 -13.86
C PRO A 181 -1.33 2.70 -13.39
N LEU A 182 -0.17 2.00 -13.40
CA LEU A 182 1.16 2.57 -13.13
C LEU A 182 1.78 3.21 -14.38
N THR A 183 1.04 4.09 -15.06
CA THR A 183 1.57 4.84 -16.21
C THR A 183 2.82 5.65 -15.81
N TYR A 184 3.72 5.89 -16.75
CA TYR A 184 4.96 6.64 -16.49
C TYR A 184 4.67 8.02 -15.89
N GLU A 185 3.66 8.73 -16.39
CA GLU A 185 3.27 10.06 -15.94
C GLU A 185 2.79 10.06 -14.48
N ALA A 186 1.98 9.07 -14.11
CA ALA A 186 1.48 8.92 -12.74
C ALA A 186 2.59 8.57 -11.74
N ARG A 187 3.56 7.75 -12.16
CA ARG A 187 4.75 7.44 -11.35
C ARG A 187 5.63 8.68 -11.19
N LEU A 188 5.93 9.38 -12.28
CA LEU A 188 6.74 10.59 -12.26
C LEU A 188 6.12 11.70 -11.41
N ASP A 189 4.80 11.90 -11.49
CA ASP A 189 4.08 12.82 -10.59
C ASP A 189 4.25 12.43 -9.12
N SER A 190 4.17 11.13 -8.81
CA SER A 190 4.36 10.62 -7.45
C SER A 190 5.80 10.86 -6.95
N TYR A 191 6.81 10.61 -7.80
CA TYR A 191 8.21 10.85 -7.46
C TYR A 191 8.50 12.33 -7.25
N LYS A 192 7.92 13.23 -8.06
CA LYS A 192 8.01 14.68 -7.87
C LYS A 192 7.42 15.13 -6.55
N LYS A 193 6.24 14.61 -6.18
CA LYS A 193 5.61 14.92 -4.89
C LYS A 193 6.43 14.39 -3.71
N ALA A 194 7.00 13.18 -3.84
CA ALA A 194 7.92 12.64 -2.84
C ALA A 194 9.19 13.49 -2.71
N PHE A 195 9.76 13.92 -3.83
CA PHE A 195 10.92 14.79 -3.85
C PHE A 195 10.62 16.11 -3.14
N GLU A 196 9.53 16.80 -3.51
CA GLU A 196 9.17 18.06 -2.87
C GLU A 196 8.91 17.93 -1.37
N MET A 197 8.34 16.81 -0.92
CA MET A 197 8.07 16.57 0.49
C MET A 197 9.32 16.21 1.29
N PHE A 198 10.28 15.48 0.70
CA PHE A 198 11.37 14.86 1.44
C PHE A 198 12.77 15.36 1.09
N LYS A 199 12.97 16.13 0.01
CA LYS A 199 14.30 16.53 -0.50
C LYS A 199 15.25 17.10 0.56
N ASP A 200 14.75 17.86 1.52
CA ASP A 200 15.58 18.45 2.58
C ASP A 200 16.23 17.39 3.48
N ARG A 201 15.60 16.22 3.62
CA ARG A 201 16.16 15.05 4.31
C ARG A 201 17.31 14.39 3.56
N PHE A 202 17.43 14.68 2.26
CA PHE A 202 18.45 14.16 1.35
C PHE A 202 19.38 15.27 0.82
N GLY A 203 19.48 16.40 1.55
CA GLY A 203 20.35 17.52 1.16
C GLY A 203 19.94 18.24 -0.13
N GLY A 204 18.70 18.06 -0.59
CA GLY A 204 18.07 18.80 -1.68
C GLY A 204 18.43 18.37 -3.10
N LYS A 205 19.28 17.34 -3.28
CA LYS A 205 19.82 16.96 -4.60
C LYS A 205 19.09 15.82 -5.28
N TYR A 206 18.66 14.84 -4.49
CA TYR A 206 17.94 13.66 -4.96
C TYR A 206 17.12 13.08 -3.82
N ILE A 207 16.23 12.13 -4.11
CA ILE A 207 15.69 11.20 -3.13
C ILE A 207 16.12 9.78 -3.50
N ALA A 208 16.42 8.97 -2.49
CA ALA A 208 16.63 7.54 -2.64
C ALA A 208 15.35 6.82 -2.20
N VAL A 209 14.79 6.00 -3.08
CA VAL A 209 13.53 5.30 -2.86
C VAL A 209 13.77 3.80 -2.96
N CYS A 210 13.51 3.06 -1.89
CA CYS A 210 13.61 1.62 -1.88
C CYS A 210 12.25 0.93 -1.88
N CYS A 211 12.18 -0.21 -2.56
CA CYS A 211 10.97 -1.01 -2.65
C CYS A 211 11.31 -2.50 -2.71
N GLY A 212 10.81 -3.26 -1.74
CA GLY A 212 10.80 -4.72 -1.78
C GLY A 212 9.48 -5.21 -2.35
N SER A 213 9.52 -5.91 -3.50
CA SER A 213 8.30 -6.39 -4.13
C SER A 213 8.53 -7.58 -5.07
N TRP A 214 7.54 -8.48 -5.12
CA TRP A 214 7.44 -9.51 -6.15
C TRP A 214 7.40 -8.91 -7.56
N LEU A 215 6.79 -7.73 -7.70
CA LEU A 215 6.61 -7.06 -9.00
C LEU A 215 7.96 -6.63 -9.60
N LEU A 216 8.93 -6.33 -8.74
CA LEU A 216 10.27 -5.89 -9.14
C LEU A 216 11.23 -7.06 -9.38
N TYR A 217 10.76 -8.32 -9.29
CA TYR A 217 11.56 -9.47 -9.66
C TYR A 217 11.98 -9.35 -11.13
N PRO A 218 13.28 -9.33 -11.46
CA PRO A 218 13.71 -8.95 -12.80
C PRO A 218 13.18 -9.83 -13.94
N ASP A 219 13.02 -11.11 -13.68
CA ASP A 219 12.47 -12.08 -14.64
C ASP A 219 11.02 -11.74 -15.03
N ASN A 220 10.33 -10.88 -14.27
CA ASN A 220 9.03 -10.35 -14.67
C ASN A 220 9.10 -9.58 -15.97
N LEU A 221 10.26 -9.03 -16.38
CA LEU A 221 10.40 -8.46 -17.72
C LEU A 221 10.18 -9.54 -18.79
N ASN A 222 10.69 -10.76 -18.59
CA ASN A 222 10.49 -11.89 -19.50
C ASN A 222 9.08 -12.49 -19.45
N ILE A 223 8.35 -12.25 -18.37
CA ILE A 223 6.97 -12.70 -18.18
C ILE A 223 6.00 -11.70 -18.82
N LEU A 224 6.14 -10.42 -18.48
CA LEU A 224 5.17 -9.39 -18.79
C LEU A 224 5.28 -8.93 -20.27
N PRO A 225 4.15 -8.49 -20.87
CA PRO A 225 4.20 -7.84 -22.18
C PRO A 225 5.12 -6.63 -22.16
N GLU A 226 5.93 -6.48 -23.21
CA GLU A 226 6.99 -5.46 -23.29
C GLU A 226 6.48 -4.03 -23.10
N LYS A 227 5.29 -3.72 -23.63
CA LYS A 227 4.67 -2.39 -23.53
C LYS A 227 3.74 -2.24 -22.31
N SER A 228 3.81 -3.15 -21.35
CA SER A 228 2.98 -3.05 -20.14
C SER A 228 3.55 -2.02 -19.16
N ASN A 229 2.67 -1.27 -18.51
CA ASN A 229 3.06 -0.33 -17.45
C ASN A 229 3.87 -0.99 -16.32
N ALA A 230 3.59 -2.27 -16.03
CA ALA A 230 4.31 -3.03 -15.02
C ALA A 230 5.76 -3.34 -15.46
N ALA A 231 5.97 -3.76 -16.71
CA ALA A 231 7.32 -3.94 -17.24
C ALA A 231 8.09 -2.63 -17.29
N ASP A 232 7.44 -1.55 -17.74
CA ASP A 232 8.06 -0.22 -17.79
C ASP A 232 8.38 0.36 -16.41
N PHE A 233 7.62 -0.01 -15.38
CA PHE A 233 7.87 0.33 -13.98
C PHE A 233 9.11 -0.35 -13.41
N ILE A 234 9.37 -1.62 -13.74
CA ILE A 234 10.58 -2.32 -13.28
C ILE A 234 11.84 -1.58 -13.72
N LEU A 235 11.82 -1.00 -14.92
CA LEU A 235 12.95 -0.29 -15.50
C LEU A 235 13.33 1.02 -14.80
N ASP A 236 12.48 1.53 -13.89
CA ASP A 236 12.81 2.68 -13.04
C ASP A 236 13.85 2.33 -11.96
N PHE A 237 14.00 1.05 -11.64
CA PHE A 237 14.71 0.56 -10.47
C PHE A 237 16.00 -0.18 -10.82
N GLN A 238 16.91 -0.21 -9.86
CA GLN A 238 18.06 -1.09 -9.83
C GLN A 238 17.90 -2.11 -8.70
N PRO A 239 17.97 -3.43 -8.96
CA PRO A 239 17.92 -4.42 -7.89
C PRO A 239 19.20 -4.40 -7.04
N LEU A 240 19.01 -4.49 -5.72
CA LEU A 240 20.07 -4.62 -4.73
C LEU A 240 20.14 -6.06 -4.20
N ASP A 241 18.99 -6.66 -3.93
CA ASP A 241 18.86 -8.07 -3.54
C ASP A 241 17.75 -8.75 -4.36
N ILE A 242 18.00 -9.96 -4.84
CA ILE A 242 17.09 -10.74 -5.68
C ILE A 242 16.90 -12.12 -5.07
N ARG A 243 15.66 -12.47 -4.79
CA ARG A 243 15.30 -13.76 -4.19
C ARG A 243 14.30 -14.49 -5.08
N GLN A 244 14.72 -15.62 -5.62
CA GLN A 244 13.78 -16.56 -6.24
C GLN A 244 13.03 -17.30 -5.13
N THR A 245 11.71 -17.38 -5.24
CA THR A 245 10.90 -18.09 -4.25
C THR A 245 10.51 -19.47 -4.76
N TYR A 246 10.39 -20.43 -3.84
CA TYR A 246 9.93 -21.78 -4.18
C TYR A 246 8.42 -21.80 -4.41
N ASP A 247 7.68 -21.11 -3.54
CA ASP A 247 6.28 -20.80 -3.64
C ASP A 247 6.07 -19.35 -4.08
N PHE A 248 5.10 -19.12 -4.97
CA PHE A 248 4.73 -17.75 -5.34
C PHE A 248 3.65 -17.23 -4.37
N GLY A 249 4.06 -16.97 -3.12
CA GLY A 249 3.17 -16.54 -2.04
C GLY A 249 2.34 -15.30 -2.40
N ASP A 250 2.92 -14.35 -3.15
CA ASP A 250 2.24 -13.15 -3.65
C ASP A 250 1.30 -13.40 -4.85
N GLY A 251 1.18 -14.65 -5.33
CA GLY A 251 0.35 -14.98 -6.49
C GLY A 251 -1.13 -14.63 -6.33
N TRP A 252 -1.62 -14.51 -5.09
CA TRP A 252 -2.98 -14.04 -4.82
C TRP A 252 -3.23 -12.63 -5.38
N ARG A 253 -2.19 -11.81 -5.54
CA ARG A 253 -2.28 -10.46 -6.13
C ARG A 253 -2.52 -10.48 -7.65
N ILE A 254 -2.24 -11.60 -8.31
CA ILE A 254 -2.47 -11.78 -9.75
C ILE A 254 -3.73 -12.61 -10.00
N PHE A 255 -3.90 -13.69 -9.23
CA PHE A 255 -4.92 -14.70 -9.48
C PHE A 255 -6.14 -14.60 -8.55
N GLY A 256 -6.03 -13.91 -7.41
CA GLY A 256 -7.02 -13.85 -6.32
C GLY A 256 -6.71 -14.83 -5.18
N GLU A 257 -7.30 -14.60 -4.00
CA GLU A 257 -7.15 -15.48 -2.84
C GLU A 257 -7.60 -16.92 -3.14
N GLY A 258 -6.88 -17.88 -2.56
CA GLY A 258 -7.13 -19.33 -2.73
C GLY A 258 -6.79 -19.89 -4.11
N LYS A 259 -6.47 -19.04 -5.11
CA LYS A 259 -6.18 -19.48 -6.48
C LYS A 259 -4.69 -19.64 -6.77
N SER A 260 -3.82 -19.02 -5.98
CA SER A 260 -2.35 -19.14 -6.12
C SER A 260 -1.81 -20.54 -5.81
N SER A 261 -2.59 -21.38 -5.12
CA SER A 261 -2.26 -22.79 -4.83
C SER A 261 -2.73 -23.77 -5.91
N LEU A 262 -3.46 -23.30 -6.94
CA LEU A 262 -3.87 -24.13 -8.07
C LEU A 262 -2.66 -24.58 -8.88
N ARG A 263 -2.79 -25.71 -9.59
CA ARG A 263 -1.75 -26.13 -10.54
C ARG A 263 -1.63 -25.08 -11.66
N PRO A 264 -0.45 -24.89 -12.27
CA PRO A 264 -0.26 -23.89 -13.33
C PRO A 264 -1.31 -23.92 -14.45
N LYS A 265 -1.74 -25.12 -14.86
CA LYS A 265 -2.78 -25.32 -15.89
C LYS A 265 -4.17 -24.82 -15.47
N GLU A 266 -4.44 -24.73 -14.17
CA GLU A 266 -5.74 -24.34 -13.59
C GLU A 266 -5.77 -22.86 -13.19
N LEU A 267 -4.64 -22.15 -13.26
CA LEU A 267 -4.59 -20.73 -12.96
C LEU A 267 -5.52 -19.92 -13.90
N PRO A 268 -6.20 -18.89 -13.39
CA PRO A 268 -6.97 -17.96 -14.21
C PRO A 268 -6.11 -17.37 -15.34
N ARG A 269 -6.74 -17.10 -16.49
CA ARG A 269 -6.08 -16.48 -17.68
C ARG A 269 -6.95 -15.35 -18.26
N ASN A 270 -7.71 -14.67 -17.41
CA ASN A 270 -8.69 -13.67 -17.81
C ASN A 270 -8.05 -12.31 -18.13
N THR A 271 -6.84 -12.06 -17.62
CA THR A 271 -6.04 -10.87 -17.92
C THR A 271 -4.73 -11.23 -18.60
N SER A 272 -4.09 -10.26 -19.26
CA SER A 272 -2.77 -10.45 -19.88
C SER A 272 -1.70 -10.86 -18.86
N MET A 273 -1.71 -10.26 -17.68
CA MET A 273 -0.79 -10.61 -16.58
C MET A 273 -1.05 -12.04 -16.08
N GLN A 274 -2.31 -12.41 -15.86
CA GLN A 274 -2.68 -13.77 -15.46
C GLN A 274 -2.20 -14.82 -16.47
N LYS A 275 -2.46 -14.58 -17.76
CA LYS A 275 -2.01 -15.46 -18.84
C LYS A 275 -0.48 -15.59 -18.88
N ALA A 276 0.23 -14.47 -18.81
CA ALA A 276 1.69 -14.44 -18.85
C ALA A 276 2.34 -15.23 -17.70
N PHE A 277 1.89 -15.02 -16.47
CA PHE A 277 2.40 -15.76 -15.31
C PHE A 277 2.03 -17.25 -15.36
N ALA A 278 0.80 -17.58 -15.79
CA ALA A 278 0.40 -18.98 -15.91
C ALA A 278 1.26 -19.74 -16.94
N GLU A 279 1.56 -19.12 -18.10
CA GLU A 279 2.45 -19.69 -19.13
C GLU A 279 3.91 -19.80 -18.65
N TRP A 280 4.37 -18.89 -17.79
CA TRP A 280 5.69 -18.97 -17.17
C TRP A 280 5.78 -20.19 -16.23
N PHE A 281 4.77 -20.40 -15.41
CA PHE A 281 4.69 -21.56 -14.51
C PHE A 281 4.47 -22.88 -15.25
N ASP A 282 3.75 -22.88 -16.37
CA ASP A 282 3.59 -24.07 -17.23
C ASP A 282 4.95 -24.58 -17.77
N LYS A 283 5.95 -23.69 -17.90
CA LYS A 283 7.33 -24.03 -18.30
C LYS A 283 8.20 -24.50 -17.13
N GLY A 284 7.64 -24.65 -15.92
CA GLY A 284 8.37 -25.03 -14.71
C GLY A 284 9.28 -23.93 -14.16
N LYS A 285 9.15 -22.70 -14.64
CA LYS A 285 9.92 -21.55 -14.14
C LYS A 285 9.30 -21.00 -12.88
N LYS A 286 10.10 -20.29 -12.07
CA LYS A 286 9.71 -19.78 -10.75
C LYS A 286 9.53 -18.26 -10.76
N ALA A 287 8.78 -17.77 -9.79
CA ALA A 287 8.70 -16.34 -9.49
C ALA A 287 9.73 -15.97 -8.40
N GLY A 288 9.75 -14.70 -8.02
CA GLY A 288 10.60 -14.22 -6.96
C GLY A 288 10.19 -12.83 -6.51
N SER A 289 11.09 -12.19 -5.79
CA SER A 289 11.02 -10.80 -5.35
C SER A 289 12.38 -10.15 -5.50
N ALA A 290 12.38 -8.83 -5.56
CA ALA A 290 13.60 -8.05 -5.42
C ALA A 290 13.40 -6.91 -4.44
N TYR A 291 14.47 -6.58 -3.72
CA TYR A 291 14.65 -5.30 -3.05
C TYR A 291 15.43 -4.39 -3.99
N CYS A 292 14.84 -3.27 -4.36
CA CYS A 292 15.40 -2.39 -5.38
C CYS A 292 15.45 -0.95 -4.91
N ILE A 293 16.36 -0.18 -5.52
CA ILE A 293 16.51 1.25 -5.33
C ILE A 293 16.14 2.02 -6.60
N LEU A 294 15.54 3.18 -6.40
CA LEU A 294 15.34 4.24 -7.39
C LEU A 294 15.99 5.52 -6.86
N ILE A 295 16.72 6.20 -7.73
CA ILE A 295 17.23 7.55 -7.47
C ILE A 295 16.47 8.53 -8.36
N PHE A 296 15.94 9.59 -7.76
CA PHE A 296 15.26 10.66 -8.48
C PHE A 296 15.81 12.03 -8.08
N ASP A 297 16.27 12.82 -9.06
CA ASP A 297 16.96 14.11 -8.84
C ASP A 297 16.03 15.33 -8.77
N GLY A 298 14.71 15.10 -8.85
CA GLY A 298 13.69 16.17 -8.95
C GLY A 298 13.12 16.32 -10.36
N GLU A 299 13.85 15.89 -11.38
CA GLU A 299 13.42 15.96 -12.79
C GLU A 299 13.38 14.60 -13.47
N LYS A 300 14.40 13.76 -13.24
CA LYS A 300 14.64 12.50 -13.94
C LYS A 300 14.91 11.37 -12.96
N ILE A 301 14.54 10.17 -13.40
CA ILE A 301 14.85 8.92 -12.71
C ILE A 301 16.26 8.52 -13.11
N VAL A 302 17.24 8.75 -12.24
CA VAL A 302 18.67 8.54 -12.52
C VAL A 302 19.00 7.06 -12.69
N THR A 303 18.31 6.19 -11.96
CA THR A 303 18.45 4.72 -12.02
C THR A 303 17.82 4.11 -13.27
N ARG A 304 16.95 4.84 -13.97
CA ARG A 304 16.16 4.28 -15.06
C ARG A 304 17.04 3.95 -16.26
N CYS A 305 16.83 2.77 -16.83
CA CYS A 305 17.49 2.35 -18.07
C CYS A 305 16.52 1.64 -19.02
N ASP A 306 16.94 1.43 -20.27
CA ASP A 306 16.18 0.58 -21.18
C ASP A 306 16.32 -0.91 -20.81
N ARG A 307 15.48 -1.74 -21.43
CA ARG A 307 15.43 -3.16 -21.16
C ARG A 307 16.70 -3.90 -21.55
N GLU A 308 17.39 -3.50 -22.61
CA GLU A 308 18.62 -4.15 -23.05
C GLU A 308 19.75 -3.90 -22.03
N THR A 309 19.89 -2.64 -21.61
CA THR A 309 20.82 -2.21 -20.56
C THR A 309 20.53 -2.94 -19.24
N TYR A 310 19.26 -3.00 -18.84
CA TYR A 310 18.83 -3.70 -17.63
C TYR A 310 19.24 -5.18 -17.67
N ARG A 311 18.94 -5.88 -18.77
CA ARG A 311 19.31 -7.29 -18.95
C ARG A 311 20.83 -7.50 -18.93
N ASN A 312 21.58 -6.67 -19.64
CA ASN A 312 23.03 -6.78 -19.72
C ASN A 312 23.70 -6.60 -18.35
N LYS A 313 23.17 -5.70 -17.52
CA LYS A 313 23.76 -5.38 -16.22
C LYS A 313 23.54 -6.48 -15.18
N TYR A 314 22.44 -7.21 -15.27
CA TYR A 314 21.97 -8.02 -14.16
C TYR A 314 21.53 -9.46 -14.52
N GLY A 315 21.58 -9.84 -15.80
CA GLY A 315 21.62 -11.24 -16.23
C GLY A 315 20.27 -11.97 -16.33
N TYR A 316 19.25 -11.34 -16.95
CA TYR A 316 17.92 -11.93 -17.11
C TYR A 316 17.34 -11.81 -18.53
#